data_AF-A0A6H9LTS9-F1
#
_entry.id   AF-A0A6H9LTS9-F1
#
_cell.length_a   1.000
_cell.length_b   1.000
_cell.length_c   1.000
_cell.angle_alpha   90.00
_cell.angle_beta   90.00
_cell.angle_gamma   90.00
#
_symmetry.space_group_name_H-M   'P 1'
#
loop_
_entity.id
_entity.type
_entity.pdbx_description
1 polymer ?
#
loop_
_entity_poly.entity_id
_entity_poly.type
_entity_poly.pdbx_seq_one_letter_code
_entity_poly.pdbx_strand_id
1 'polypeptide(L)'
;MKGISLKKIIVALMFLLVSSTFATIHLVPSQYSTIQAGIDAALEGDTVLVAPGTYTGTGNRDLTFNGVNIVLLSEKGADSTIVDVQADSLDQHTAIYLNNGEDTSSVIDGFTFTNAYYDLWGFKGGALFFDNGKANVQNCNILNSGLNGIFLDDPDSLSCRISNCRIEGNGLGIYNYKYGTIVENCIVQNNQYNGIEFFREMVIRNTLVAYNGFAGVAYSPTIGQPPVLLDHCTIVFNDIGFVFENVPPKNSSVHTGVDTATVRNCIIAFNNYGGIANYFADDNHYNCINTNLYSNANFNWQNDKYWHGDTFGNVSSDPLFCDTATGDFTLQSNSYCADGNNPSGSTIGLYDVGCAGGCCIGNRGNLDGDPDDQVDIADLVWLVTYTFASGPAPDCIEEADVDGNTLLDIGDIVYLVNYMFNGGPQPAPCLN
;
A
#
# COMPACT_ATOMS: atom_id res chain seq x y z
N MET A 1 -42.13 -61.85 -6.81
CA MET A 1 -41.66 -60.48 -6.52
C MET A 1 -41.70 -60.27 -5.01
N LYS A 2 -40.57 -60.50 -4.32
CA LYS A 2 -40.46 -60.27 -2.87
C LYS A 2 -40.24 -58.77 -2.65
N GLY A 3 -41.21 -58.12 -2.01
CA GLY A 3 -41.16 -56.69 -1.70
C GLY A 3 -39.98 -56.36 -0.79
N ILE A 4 -39.10 -55.50 -1.27
CA ILE A 4 -38.10 -54.84 -0.44
C ILE A 4 -38.87 -53.95 0.53
N SER A 5 -38.83 -54.29 1.82
CA SER A 5 -39.46 -53.51 2.89
C SER A 5 -38.91 -52.09 2.86
N LEU A 6 -39.81 -51.09 2.82
CA LEU A 6 -39.50 -49.66 2.89
C LEU A 6 -38.63 -49.29 4.11
N LYS A 7 -38.68 -50.11 5.18
CA LYS A 7 -37.80 -49.98 6.36
C LYS A 7 -36.32 -50.26 6.07
N LYS A 8 -35.98 -51.01 5.02
CA LYS A 8 -34.59 -51.23 4.58
C LYS A 8 -34.04 -50.09 3.71
N ILE A 9 -34.91 -49.28 3.11
CA ILE A 9 -34.52 -48.11 2.32
C ILE A 9 -34.24 -46.91 3.25
N ILE A 10 -34.99 -46.77 4.34
CA ILE A 10 -34.79 -45.67 5.31
C ILE A 10 -33.49 -45.84 6.13
N VAL A 11 -33.04 -47.07 6.39
CA VAL A 11 -31.76 -47.32 7.09
C VAL A 11 -30.55 -47.13 6.17
N ALA A 12 -30.71 -47.24 4.85
CA ALA A 12 -29.66 -46.90 3.89
C ALA A 12 -29.55 -45.38 3.63
N LEU A 13 -30.56 -44.59 4.01
CA LEU A 13 -30.56 -43.13 3.92
C LEU A 13 -30.07 -42.41 5.20
N MET A 14 -29.82 -43.13 6.30
CA MET A 14 -29.34 -42.58 7.58
C MET A 14 -27.81 -42.64 7.76
N PHE A 15 -27.06 -42.92 6.70
CA PHE A 15 -25.60 -42.80 6.66
C PHE A 15 -25.14 -41.88 5.50
N LEU A 16 -25.90 -40.83 5.20
CA LEU A 16 -25.24 -39.57 4.83
C LEU A 16 -24.64 -39.04 6.12
N LEU A 17 -23.45 -39.56 6.46
CA LEU A 17 -22.50 -38.82 7.25
C LEU A 17 -22.31 -37.51 6.48
N VAL A 18 -23.01 -36.47 6.92
CA VAL A 18 -22.55 -35.11 6.66
C VAL A 18 -21.22 -35.07 7.42
N SER A 19 -20.15 -35.48 6.74
CA SER A 19 -18.81 -35.17 7.22
C SER A 19 -18.79 -33.65 7.24
N SER A 20 -18.85 -33.07 8.42
CA SER A 20 -18.37 -31.71 8.61
C SER A 20 -16.93 -31.72 8.12
N THR A 21 -16.71 -31.32 6.88
CA THR A 21 -15.37 -31.12 6.34
C THR A 21 -14.83 -29.91 7.08
N PHE A 22 -14.03 -30.18 8.11
CA PHE A 22 -13.20 -29.14 8.67
C PHE A 22 -12.13 -28.82 7.64
N ALA A 23 -11.88 -27.54 7.40
CA ALA A 23 -10.74 -27.08 6.63
C ALA A 23 -9.47 -27.79 7.13
N THR A 24 -8.78 -28.47 6.22
CA THR A 24 -7.55 -29.22 6.46
C THR A 24 -6.35 -28.34 6.12
N ILE A 25 -5.22 -28.60 6.77
CA ILE A 25 -3.96 -27.91 6.51
C ILE A 25 -3.03 -28.86 5.74
N HIS A 26 -2.57 -28.43 4.57
CA HIS A 26 -1.61 -29.12 3.70
C HIS A 26 -0.23 -28.49 3.86
N LEU A 27 0.74 -29.25 4.35
CA LEU A 27 2.07 -28.70 4.70
C LEU A 27 3.07 -28.81 3.54
N VAL A 28 3.63 -27.68 3.12
CA VAL A 28 4.67 -27.62 2.09
C VAL A 28 5.97 -27.10 2.72
N PRO A 29 7.12 -27.80 2.59
CA PRO A 29 7.35 -28.97 1.76
C PRO A 29 7.21 -30.33 2.50
N SER A 30 6.92 -30.32 3.81
CA SER A 30 7.08 -31.53 4.64
C SER A 30 6.09 -32.66 4.31
N GLN A 31 4.91 -32.33 3.78
CA GLN A 31 3.92 -33.30 3.32
C GLN A 31 3.88 -33.37 1.79
N TYR A 32 3.93 -32.23 1.11
CA TYR A 32 3.93 -32.12 -0.34
C TYR A 32 5.20 -31.41 -0.80
N SER A 33 5.97 -32.01 -1.72
CA SER A 33 7.30 -31.50 -2.10
C SER A 33 7.29 -30.17 -2.87
N THR A 34 6.14 -29.73 -3.36
CA THR A 34 5.96 -28.50 -4.14
C THR A 34 4.66 -27.82 -3.74
N ILE A 35 4.56 -26.50 -3.94
CA ILE A 35 3.36 -25.73 -3.60
C ILE A 35 2.13 -26.26 -4.37
N GLN A 36 2.25 -26.47 -5.68
CA GLN A 36 1.16 -26.97 -6.50
C GLN A 36 0.66 -28.34 -6.04
N ALA A 37 1.55 -29.26 -5.64
CA ALA A 37 1.12 -30.56 -5.10
C ALA A 37 0.31 -30.44 -3.79
N GLY A 38 0.57 -29.40 -2.98
CA GLY A 38 -0.26 -29.07 -1.82
C GLY A 38 -1.63 -28.53 -2.24
N ILE A 39 -1.66 -27.65 -3.25
CA ILE A 39 -2.89 -27.10 -3.83
C ILE A 39 -3.74 -28.21 -4.48
N ASP A 40 -3.15 -29.10 -5.27
CA ASP A 40 -3.84 -30.21 -5.95
C ASP A 40 -4.50 -31.19 -4.97
N ALA A 41 -4.01 -31.25 -3.73
CA ALA A 41 -4.57 -32.07 -2.67
C ALA A 41 -5.67 -31.35 -1.85
N ALA A 42 -5.78 -30.03 -1.98
CA ALA A 42 -6.68 -29.20 -1.19
C ALA A 42 -8.12 -29.27 -1.74
N LEU A 43 -9.08 -29.15 -0.83
CA LEU A 43 -10.51 -29.00 -1.10
C LEU A 43 -10.99 -27.62 -0.64
N GLU A 44 -12.26 -27.33 -0.91
CA GLU A 44 -12.88 -26.04 -0.58
C GLU A 44 -12.68 -25.66 0.89
N GLY A 45 -12.11 -24.48 1.12
CA GLY A 45 -11.82 -23.91 2.43
C GLY A 45 -10.53 -24.42 3.09
N ASP A 46 -9.80 -25.34 2.47
CA ASP A 46 -8.54 -25.84 3.01
C ASP A 46 -7.42 -24.77 2.97
N THR A 47 -6.38 -24.99 3.76
CA THR A 47 -5.19 -24.13 3.80
C THR A 47 -3.97 -24.88 3.30
N VAL A 48 -3.26 -24.30 2.33
CA VAL A 48 -1.92 -24.73 1.94
C VAL A 48 -0.92 -23.87 2.72
N LEU A 49 -0.33 -24.46 3.77
CA LEU A 49 0.62 -23.78 4.65
C LEU A 49 2.05 -24.05 4.18
N VAL A 50 2.75 -22.99 3.79
CA VAL A 50 4.08 -23.04 3.17
C VAL A 50 5.13 -22.56 4.17
N ALA A 51 6.08 -23.43 4.49
CA ALA A 51 7.20 -23.13 5.37
C ALA A 51 8.14 -22.05 4.76
N PRO A 52 9.06 -21.47 5.55
CA PRO A 52 10.11 -20.61 5.02
C PRO A 52 10.98 -21.31 3.98
N GLY A 53 11.30 -20.61 2.89
CA GLY A 53 12.16 -21.11 1.84
C GLY A 53 12.03 -20.33 0.53
N THR A 54 12.94 -20.62 -0.40
CA THR A 54 12.86 -20.17 -1.79
C THR A 54 12.38 -21.32 -2.65
N TYR A 55 11.25 -21.12 -3.31
CA TYR A 55 10.55 -22.09 -4.13
C TYR A 55 10.73 -21.72 -5.60
N THR A 56 11.33 -22.61 -6.38
CA THR A 56 11.67 -22.41 -7.79
C THR A 56 11.21 -23.58 -8.65
N GLY A 57 11.13 -23.36 -9.96
CA GLY A 57 10.90 -24.40 -10.95
C GLY A 57 9.48 -25.01 -10.94
N THR A 58 9.32 -26.09 -11.70
CA THR A 58 8.03 -26.76 -11.92
C THR A 58 7.33 -27.14 -10.61
N GLY A 59 6.05 -26.80 -10.50
CA GLY A 59 5.23 -27.05 -9.31
C GLY A 59 5.31 -25.94 -8.24
N ASN A 60 6.17 -24.94 -8.44
CA ASN A 60 6.27 -23.77 -7.58
C ASN A 60 6.05 -22.44 -8.32
N ARG A 61 5.92 -22.50 -9.66
CA ARG A 61 5.50 -21.41 -10.54
C ARG A 61 4.29 -21.84 -11.36
N ASP A 62 3.61 -20.88 -11.98
CA ASP A 62 2.34 -21.07 -12.69
C ASP A 62 1.27 -21.73 -11.81
N LEU A 63 1.24 -21.36 -10.53
CA LEU A 63 0.35 -21.97 -9.56
C LEU A 63 -1.11 -21.67 -9.90
N THR A 64 -1.96 -22.67 -9.86
CA THR A 64 -3.40 -22.53 -10.09
C THR A 64 -4.17 -23.23 -8.98
N PHE A 65 -5.28 -22.63 -8.54
CA PHE A 65 -6.11 -23.20 -7.49
C PHE A 65 -7.16 -24.17 -8.06
N ASN A 66 -7.16 -24.41 -9.38
CA ASN A 66 -8.04 -25.35 -10.07
C ASN A 66 -9.54 -25.07 -9.83
N GLY A 67 -9.92 -23.80 -9.59
CA GLY A 67 -11.29 -23.41 -9.27
C GLY A 67 -11.76 -23.81 -7.87
N VAL A 68 -10.84 -24.16 -6.97
CA VAL A 68 -11.11 -24.47 -5.56
C VAL A 68 -10.73 -23.26 -4.72
N ASN A 69 -11.62 -22.80 -3.84
CA ASN A 69 -11.28 -21.69 -2.97
C ASN A 69 -10.49 -22.16 -1.77
N ILE A 70 -9.23 -21.72 -1.69
CA ILE A 70 -8.28 -22.11 -0.64
C ILE A 70 -7.60 -20.90 -0.03
N VAL A 71 -6.98 -21.11 1.13
CA VAL A 71 -6.01 -20.17 1.71
C VAL A 71 -4.60 -20.67 1.41
N LEU A 72 -3.87 -19.96 0.55
CA LEU A 72 -2.43 -20.14 0.38
C LEU A 72 -1.71 -19.22 1.38
N LEU A 73 -1.07 -19.80 2.40
CA LEU A 73 -0.53 -19.08 3.55
C LEU A 73 0.94 -19.39 3.77
N SER A 74 1.78 -18.36 3.91
CA SER A 74 3.14 -18.51 4.44
C SER A 74 3.12 -18.67 5.96
N GLU A 75 3.98 -19.54 6.49
CA GLU A 75 4.14 -19.73 7.93
C GLU A 75 4.84 -18.54 8.63
N LYS A 76 5.70 -17.78 7.93
CA LYS A 76 6.55 -16.71 8.51
C LYS A 76 6.49 -15.37 7.76
N GLY A 77 5.64 -15.25 6.76
CA GLY A 77 5.44 -14.02 6.00
C GLY A 77 6.42 -13.83 4.84
N ALA A 78 6.23 -12.73 4.11
CA ALA A 78 6.79 -12.54 2.77
C ALA A 78 8.32 -12.50 2.76
N ASP A 79 8.97 -12.04 3.82
CA ASP A 79 10.43 -11.99 3.93
C ASP A 79 11.08 -13.38 3.99
N SER A 80 10.30 -14.41 4.33
CA SER A 80 10.78 -15.77 4.58
C SER A 80 10.29 -16.80 3.56
N THR A 81 9.21 -16.53 2.83
CA THR A 81 8.64 -17.46 1.85
C THR A 81 8.61 -16.81 0.46
N ILE A 82 9.56 -17.22 -0.38
CA ILE A 82 9.82 -16.60 -1.68
C ILE A 82 9.48 -17.59 -2.79
N VAL A 83 8.60 -17.20 -3.69
CA VAL A 83 8.37 -17.86 -4.98
C VAL A 83 9.16 -17.09 -6.03
N ASP A 84 10.30 -17.65 -6.43
CA ASP A 84 11.14 -17.12 -7.49
C ASP A 84 10.81 -17.84 -8.79
N VAL A 85 10.11 -17.12 -9.68
CA VAL A 85 9.48 -17.67 -10.89
C VAL A 85 10.54 -18.02 -11.96
N GLN A 86 11.68 -17.32 -11.95
CA GLN A 86 12.79 -17.51 -12.88
C GLN A 86 12.35 -17.41 -14.35
N ALA A 87 11.47 -16.45 -14.65
CA ALA A 87 10.94 -16.23 -15.98
C ALA A 87 11.72 -15.15 -16.74
N ASP A 88 11.68 -15.23 -18.06
CA ASP A 88 12.12 -14.14 -18.94
C ASP A 88 11.31 -14.14 -20.25
N SER A 89 11.67 -13.27 -21.19
CA SER A 89 10.97 -13.15 -22.48
C SER A 89 10.99 -14.42 -23.36
N LEU A 90 11.91 -15.35 -23.11
CA LEU A 90 12.09 -16.61 -23.85
C LEU A 90 11.46 -17.81 -23.11
N ASP A 91 11.46 -17.80 -21.76
CA ASP A 91 10.79 -18.79 -20.90
C ASP A 91 9.77 -18.08 -20.00
N GLN A 92 8.60 -17.80 -20.58
CA GLN A 92 7.58 -16.99 -19.91
C GLN A 92 6.81 -17.80 -18.88
N HIS A 93 6.76 -17.28 -17.65
CA HIS A 93 6.07 -17.87 -16.53
C HIS A 93 5.50 -16.79 -15.60
N THR A 94 4.40 -17.14 -14.94
CA THR A 94 3.76 -16.34 -13.89
C THR A 94 3.93 -17.02 -12.54
N ALA A 95 3.68 -16.34 -11.42
CA ALA A 95 3.69 -16.99 -10.13
C ALA A 95 2.35 -17.69 -9.86
N ILE A 96 1.24 -16.96 -10.02
CA ILE A 96 -0.12 -17.47 -9.81
C ILE A 96 -0.98 -17.11 -11.02
N TYR A 97 -1.68 -18.12 -11.55
CA TYR A 97 -2.69 -17.98 -12.59
C TYR A 97 -4.04 -18.51 -12.11
N LEU A 98 -4.98 -17.61 -11.84
CA LEU A 98 -6.36 -17.95 -11.46
C LEU A 98 -7.28 -17.72 -12.65
N ASN A 99 -7.90 -18.79 -13.14
CA ASN A 99 -8.73 -18.74 -14.35
C ASN A 99 -9.92 -19.70 -14.37
N ASN A 100 -10.27 -20.28 -13.23
CA ASN A 100 -11.27 -21.35 -13.14
C ASN A 100 -12.42 -21.02 -12.20
N GLY A 101 -12.71 -19.73 -11.98
CA GLY A 101 -13.85 -19.28 -11.19
C GLY A 101 -13.60 -19.24 -9.68
N GLU A 102 -12.34 -19.17 -9.25
CA GLU A 102 -11.99 -18.82 -7.88
C GLU A 102 -12.68 -17.50 -7.49
N ASP A 103 -13.16 -17.39 -6.25
CA ASP A 103 -13.83 -16.21 -5.72
C ASP A 103 -13.05 -15.56 -4.55
N THR A 104 -13.62 -14.51 -3.96
CA THR A 104 -12.98 -13.74 -2.88
C THR A 104 -12.81 -14.51 -1.56
N SER A 105 -13.27 -15.76 -1.45
CA SER A 105 -12.91 -16.65 -0.35
C SER A 105 -11.53 -17.30 -0.53
N SER A 106 -10.98 -17.27 -1.75
CA SER A 106 -9.56 -17.56 -1.98
C SER A 106 -8.68 -16.46 -1.40
N VAL A 107 -7.59 -16.85 -0.73
CA VAL A 107 -6.65 -15.92 -0.09
C VAL A 107 -5.21 -16.32 -0.40
N ILE A 108 -4.39 -15.32 -0.73
CA ILE A 108 -2.94 -15.42 -0.88
C ILE A 108 -2.31 -14.51 0.18
N ASP A 109 -1.59 -15.10 1.15
CA ASP A 109 -1.12 -14.39 2.33
C ASP A 109 0.35 -14.67 2.66
N GLY A 110 1.17 -13.61 2.70
CA GLY A 110 2.50 -13.67 3.28
C GLY A 110 3.61 -14.17 2.35
N PHE A 111 3.52 -13.93 1.04
CA PHE A 111 4.52 -14.41 0.08
C PHE A 111 5.30 -13.28 -0.58
N THR A 112 6.57 -13.53 -0.90
CA THR A 112 7.26 -12.78 -1.94
C THR A 112 7.12 -13.52 -3.27
N PHE A 113 6.64 -12.86 -4.30
CA PHE A 113 6.64 -13.34 -5.69
C PHE A 113 7.61 -12.48 -6.50
N THR A 114 8.57 -13.11 -7.18
CA THR A 114 9.58 -12.36 -7.93
C THR A 114 10.04 -13.01 -9.24
N ASN A 115 10.65 -12.19 -10.10
CA ASN A 115 11.22 -12.59 -11.40
C ASN A 115 10.20 -13.27 -12.32
N ALA A 116 8.96 -12.79 -12.32
CA ALA A 116 7.93 -13.23 -13.26
C ALA A 116 8.07 -12.50 -14.61
N TYR A 117 7.64 -13.14 -15.68
CA TYR A 117 7.54 -12.55 -17.01
C TYR A 117 6.49 -13.35 -17.76
N TYR A 118 5.31 -12.77 -17.99
CA TYR A 118 4.23 -13.48 -18.66
C TYR A 118 3.46 -12.52 -19.58
N ASP A 119 3.70 -12.64 -20.89
CA ASP A 119 3.10 -11.78 -21.92
C ASP A 119 1.96 -12.50 -22.65
N LEU A 120 0.75 -12.33 -22.15
CA LEU A 120 -0.43 -12.70 -22.93
C LEU A 120 -0.82 -11.51 -23.81
N TRP A 121 -0.55 -11.60 -25.11
CA TRP A 121 -1.11 -10.71 -26.15
C TRP A 121 -0.67 -9.24 -26.03
N GLY A 122 0.57 -9.00 -25.62
CA GLY A 122 1.17 -7.67 -25.55
C GLY A 122 0.60 -6.89 -24.38
N PHE A 123 0.98 -7.26 -23.16
CA PHE A 123 0.69 -6.62 -21.84
C PHE A 123 -0.37 -7.27 -20.93
N LYS A 124 -0.98 -8.42 -21.27
CA LYS A 124 -2.04 -9.04 -20.42
C LYS A 124 -1.54 -10.18 -19.53
N GLY A 125 -0.55 -9.91 -18.69
CA GLY A 125 -0.09 -10.87 -17.70
C GLY A 125 0.76 -10.22 -16.63
N GLY A 126 1.02 -10.92 -15.54
CA GLY A 126 1.83 -10.41 -14.44
C GLY A 126 2.34 -11.49 -13.53
N ALA A 127 2.97 -11.12 -12.41
CA ALA A 127 3.37 -12.08 -11.39
C ALA A 127 2.15 -12.77 -10.77
N LEU A 128 1.09 -12.00 -10.51
CA LEU A 128 -0.23 -12.52 -10.19
C LEU A 128 -1.17 -12.20 -11.36
N PHE A 129 -1.70 -13.24 -12.00
CA PHE A 129 -2.58 -13.10 -13.15
C PHE A 129 -3.95 -13.72 -12.85
N PHE A 130 -4.95 -12.86 -12.71
CA PHE A 130 -6.34 -13.25 -12.44
C PHE A 130 -7.18 -13.00 -13.70
N ASP A 131 -7.57 -14.07 -14.38
CA ASP A 131 -8.30 -14.07 -15.66
C ASP A 131 -9.60 -14.86 -15.47
N ASN A 132 -10.67 -14.20 -15.03
CA ASN A 132 -11.92 -14.87 -14.62
C ASN A 132 -11.74 -15.78 -13.37
N GLY A 133 -10.79 -15.43 -12.51
CA GLY A 133 -10.63 -15.97 -11.16
C GLY A 133 -10.29 -14.84 -10.20
N LYS A 134 -10.48 -15.05 -8.89
CA LYS A 134 -10.33 -14.02 -7.86
C LYS A 134 -9.64 -14.58 -6.64
N ALA A 135 -8.94 -13.70 -5.93
CA ALA A 135 -8.44 -13.95 -4.58
C ALA A 135 -8.19 -12.62 -3.87
N ASN A 136 -8.29 -12.62 -2.55
CA ASN A 136 -7.71 -11.55 -1.74
C ASN A 136 -6.21 -11.78 -1.61
N VAL A 137 -5.42 -10.72 -1.86
CA VAL A 137 -3.95 -10.76 -1.77
C VAL A 137 -3.55 -9.89 -0.60
N GLN A 138 -2.84 -10.45 0.38
CA GLN A 138 -2.46 -9.72 1.58
C GLN A 138 -1.05 -10.03 2.08
N ASN A 139 -0.40 -9.04 2.70
CA ASN A 139 0.93 -9.18 3.31
C ASN A 139 1.98 -9.73 2.33
N CYS A 140 1.87 -9.39 1.04
CA CYS A 140 2.72 -9.94 -0.01
C CYS A 140 3.69 -8.90 -0.59
N ASN A 141 4.85 -9.37 -1.04
CA ASN A 141 5.77 -8.60 -1.87
C ASN A 141 5.68 -9.08 -3.32
N ILE A 142 5.36 -8.20 -4.26
CA ILE A 142 5.27 -8.49 -5.70
C ILE A 142 6.38 -7.68 -6.38
N LEU A 143 7.49 -8.37 -6.68
CA LEU A 143 8.76 -7.72 -6.97
C LEU A 143 9.32 -8.11 -8.34
N ASN A 144 9.82 -7.15 -9.10
CA ASN A 144 10.66 -7.41 -10.30
C ASN A 144 9.99 -8.29 -11.37
N SER A 145 8.69 -8.12 -11.61
CA SER A 145 8.02 -8.69 -12.77
C SER A 145 8.40 -7.91 -14.03
N GLY A 146 8.81 -8.60 -15.09
CA GLY A 146 9.15 -7.96 -16.37
C GLY A 146 7.95 -7.31 -17.08
N LEU A 147 6.71 -7.60 -16.63
CA LEU A 147 5.47 -6.96 -17.08
C LEU A 147 4.67 -6.44 -15.88
N ASN A 148 3.37 -6.75 -15.76
CA ASN A 148 2.60 -6.25 -14.63
C ASN A 148 3.02 -6.98 -13.33
N GLY A 149 2.95 -6.33 -12.18
CA GLY A 149 3.03 -6.99 -10.89
C GLY A 149 1.76 -7.82 -10.68
N ILE A 150 0.61 -7.15 -10.71
CA ILE A 150 -0.71 -7.78 -10.57
C ILE A 150 -1.56 -7.40 -11.78
N PHE A 151 -2.14 -8.40 -12.47
CA PHE A 151 -3.07 -8.20 -13.56
C PHE A 151 -4.43 -8.82 -13.22
N LEU A 152 -5.50 -8.02 -13.32
CA LEU A 152 -6.86 -8.40 -12.98
C LEU A 152 -7.79 -8.19 -14.20
N ASP A 153 -8.33 -9.27 -14.76
CA ASP A 153 -9.34 -9.26 -15.82
C ASP A 153 -10.46 -10.25 -15.52
N ASP A 154 -11.51 -9.79 -14.86
CA ASP A 154 -12.68 -10.60 -14.51
C ASP A 154 -13.97 -9.81 -14.77
N PRO A 155 -14.99 -10.39 -15.44
CA PRO A 155 -16.26 -9.72 -15.75
C PRO A 155 -17.23 -9.54 -14.57
N ASP A 156 -17.02 -10.20 -13.43
CA ASP A 156 -17.96 -10.22 -12.31
C ASP A 156 -17.80 -9.03 -11.33
N SER A 157 -18.88 -8.66 -10.64
CA SER A 157 -18.98 -7.42 -9.84
C SER A 157 -18.52 -7.52 -8.38
N LEU A 158 -17.91 -8.63 -7.95
CA LEU A 158 -17.40 -8.72 -6.57
C LEU A 158 -16.10 -7.92 -6.46
N SER A 159 -15.68 -7.54 -5.25
CA SER A 159 -14.45 -6.77 -5.08
C SER A 159 -13.33 -7.56 -4.43
N CYS A 160 -12.16 -7.56 -5.06
CA CYS A 160 -10.94 -8.18 -4.56
C CYS A 160 -10.25 -7.14 -3.69
N ARG A 161 -9.61 -7.62 -2.63
CA ARG A 161 -8.78 -6.79 -1.76
C ARG A 161 -7.32 -7.12 -1.99
N ILE A 162 -6.53 -6.06 -2.21
CA ILE A 162 -5.07 -6.09 -2.19
C ILE A 162 -4.65 -5.24 -1.00
N SER A 163 -4.10 -5.85 0.04
CA SER A 163 -3.85 -5.14 1.31
C SER A 163 -2.50 -5.44 1.94
N ASN A 164 -1.84 -4.43 2.50
CA ASN A 164 -0.53 -4.59 3.15
C ASN A 164 0.52 -5.19 2.21
N CYS A 165 0.48 -4.82 0.92
CA CYS A 165 1.36 -5.37 -0.09
C CYS A 165 2.40 -4.33 -0.55
N ARG A 166 3.59 -4.81 -0.90
CA ARG A 166 4.64 -4.04 -1.58
C ARG A 166 4.71 -4.48 -3.04
N ILE A 167 4.43 -3.57 -3.97
CA ILE A 167 4.44 -3.81 -5.41
C ILE A 167 5.53 -2.93 -6.04
N GLU A 168 6.66 -3.55 -6.37
CA GLU A 168 7.88 -2.81 -6.69
C GLU A 168 8.72 -3.38 -7.81
N GLY A 169 9.33 -2.51 -8.61
CA GLY A 169 10.30 -2.91 -9.63
C GLY A 169 9.68 -3.65 -10.81
N ASN A 170 8.35 -3.59 -10.97
CA ASN A 170 7.66 -4.26 -12.06
C ASN A 170 7.61 -3.36 -13.31
N GLY A 171 7.23 -3.92 -14.45
CA GLY A 171 6.84 -3.12 -15.61
C GLY A 171 5.73 -2.13 -15.25
N LEU A 172 4.57 -2.61 -14.83
CA LEU A 172 3.47 -1.81 -14.27
C LEU A 172 3.06 -2.42 -12.94
N GLY A 173 2.72 -1.63 -11.93
CA GLY A 173 2.43 -2.18 -10.60
C GLY A 173 1.15 -3.04 -10.58
N ILE A 174 -0.01 -2.39 -10.66
CA ILE A 174 -1.33 -3.04 -10.67
C ILE A 174 -2.11 -2.62 -11.92
N TYR A 175 -2.50 -3.58 -12.75
CA TYR A 175 -3.36 -3.36 -13.92
C TYR A 175 -4.73 -4.02 -13.69
N ASN A 176 -5.79 -3.21 -13.64
CA ASN A 176 -7.15 -3.67 -13.39
C ASN A 176 -8.09 -3.34 -14.55
N TYR A 177 -8.42 -4.34 -15.36
CA TYR A 177 -9.16 -4.13 -16.60
C TYR A 177 -10.68 -4.07 -16.42
N LYS A 178 -11.26 -4.85 -15.49
CA LYS A 178 -12.72 -5.02 -15.40
C LYS A 178 -13.32 -5.12 -14.00
N TYR A 179 -12.53 -4.97 -12.94
CA TYR A 179 -12.92 -5.47 -11.63
C TYR A 179 -13.01 -4.38 -10.56
N GLY A 180 -14.09 -4.34 -9.79
CA GLY A 180 -14.14 -3.51 -8.58
C GLY A 180 -13.03 -3.94 -7.63
N THR A 181 -12.09 -3.07 -7.29
CA THR A 181 -10.92 -3.48 -6.46
C THR A 181 -10.67 -2.51 -5.34
N ILE A 182 -10.33 -3.04 -4.18
CA ILE A 182 -9.89 -2.27 -3.02
C ILE A 182 -8.39 -2.50 -2.87
N VAL A 183 -7.60 -1.43 -2.99
CA VAL A 183 -6.18 -1.39 -2.66
C VAL A 183 -6.04 -0.60 -1.37
N GLU A 184 -5.40 -1.18 -0.36
CA GLU A 184 -5.23 -0.51 0.93
C GLU A 184 -3.92 -0.83 1.62
N ASN A 185 -3.36 0.13 2.36
CA ASN A 185 -2.14 -0.07 3.13
C ASN A 185 -0.98 -0.61 2.27
N CYS A 186 -0.94 -0.22 0.99
CA CYS A 186 0.04 -0.75 0.04
C CYS A 186 1.15 0.26 -0.24
N ILE A 187 2.29 -0.26 -0.71
CA ILE A 187 3.37 0.53 -1.28
C ILE A 187 3.50 0.12 -2.74
N VAL A 188 3.29 1.05 -3.67
CA VAL A 188 3.39 0.83 -5.11
C VAL A 188 4.44 1.76 -5.68
N GLN A 189 5.65 1.25 -5.91
CA GLN A 189 6.77 2.12 -6.24
C GLN A 189 7.80 1.56 -7.21
N ASN A 190 8.61 2.42 -7.79
CA ASN A 190 9.71 2.06 -8.69
C ASN A 190 9.27 1.13 -9.84
N ASN A 191 8.01 1.21 -10.30
CA ASN A 191 7.55 0.47 -11.46
C ASN A 191 7.89 1.26 -12.74
N GLN A 192 8.18 0.57 -13.84
CA GLN A 192 8.68 1.19 -15.07
C GLN A 192 7.65 2.11 -15.76
N TYR A 193 6.37 1.79 -15.65
CA TYR A 193 5.24 2.50 -16.25
C TYR A 193 4.33 3.07 -15.15
N ASN A 194 3.03 2.80 -15.23
CA ASN A 194 2.08 3.24 -14.22
C ASN A 194 2.27 2.47 -12.90
N GLY A 195 2.06 3.15 -11.77
CA GLY A 195 1.95 2.46 -10.48
C GLY A 195 0.67 1.62 -10.46
N ILE A 196 -0.47 2.28 -10.65
CA ILE A 196 -1.79 1.65 -10.68
C ILE A 196 -2.55 2.14 -11.89
N GLU A 197 -3.02 1.23 -12.75
CA GLU A 197 -3.88 1.53 -13.90
C GLU A 197 -5.16 0.73 -13.84
N PHE A 198 -6.30 1.38 -14.05
CA PHE A 198 -7.59 0.71 -13.94
C PHE A 198 -8.70 1.36 -14.76
N PHE A 199 -9.73 0.58 -15.11
CA PHE A 199 -10.77 0.95 -16.07
C PHE A 199 -12.20 0.95 -15.47
N ARG A 200 -12.34 0.55 -14.19
CA ARG A 200 -13.61 0.39 -13.45
C ARG A 200 -13.56 1.09 -12.09
N GLU A 201 -14.54 0.87 -11.22
CA GLU A 201 -14.48 1.34 -9.83
C GLU A 201 -13.22 0.79 -9.14
N MET A 202 -12.51 1.69 -8.46
CA MET A 202 -11.43 1.30 -7.58
C MET A 202 -11.45 2.19 -6.35
N VAL A 203 -11.23 1.58 -5.20
CA VAL A 203 -10.98 2.28 -3.94
C VAL A 203 -9.52 2.08 -3.60
N ILE A 204 -8.77 3.17 -3.56
CA ILE A 204 -7.37 3.19 -3.17
C ILE A 204 -7.29 4.00 -1.88
N ARG A 205 -6.81 3.39 -0.81
CA ARG A 205 -6.70 4.09 0.48
C ARG A 205 -5.42 3.78 1.22
N ASN A 206 -4.94 4.70 2.04
CA ASN A 206 -3.75 4.47 2.87
C ASN A 206 -2.59 3.88 2.05
N THR A 207 -2.34 4.40 0.85
CA THR A 207 -1.40 3.78 -0.10
C THR A 207 -0.35 4.79 -0.52
N LEU A 208 0.90 4.36 -0.52
CA LEU A 208 2.03 5.10 -1.08
C LEU A 208 2.15 4.73 -2.56
N VAL A 209 2.18 5.72 -3.44
CA VAL A 209 2.41 5.53 -4.87
C VAL A 209 3.54 6.44 -5.31
N ALA A 210 4.76 5.89 -5.41
CA ALA A 210 5.95 6.72 -5.55
C ALA A 210 6.94 6.24 -6.61
N TYR A 211 7.68 7.16 -7.22
CA TYR A 211 8.79 6.82 -8.11
C TYR A 211 8.44 5.91 -9.30
N ASN A 212 7.18 5.91 -9.76
CA ASN A 212 6.80 5.15 -10.95
C ASN A 212 7.12 5.95 -12.22
N GLY A 213 7.52 5.25 -13.28
CA GLY A 213 8.08 5.86 -14.49
C GLY A 213 7.09 6.64 -15.36
N PHE A 214 5.78 6.49 -15.12
CA PHE A 214 4.74 7.32 -15.76
C PHE A 214 3.74 7.86 -14.73
N ALA A 215 2.46 7.50 -14.79
CA ALA A 215 1.50 7.95 -13.79
C ALA A 215 1.64 7.15 -12.49
N GLY A 216 1.50 7.80 -11.33
CA GLY A 216 1.29 7.09 -10.08
C GLY A 216 -0.01 6.30 -10.17
N VAL A 217 -1.09 7.00 -10.47
CA VAL A 217 -2.42 6.42 -10.67
C VAL A 217 -2.97 6.84 -12.04
N ALA A 218 -3.48 5.90 -12.82
CA ALA A 218 -4.13 6.12 -14.10
C ALA A 218 -5.54 5.53 -14.09
N TYR A 219 -6.53 6.37 -14.34
CA TYR A 219 -7.92 5.94 -14.47
C TYR A 219 -8.40 6.11 -15.91
N SER A 220 -8.72 4.99 -16.53
CA SER A 220 -9.05 4.90 -17.95
C SER A 220 -10.46 4.35 -18.19
N PRO A 221 -11.54 5.00 -17.71
CA PRO A 221 -12.86 4.39 -17.71
C PRO A 221 -13.42 4.16 -19.11
N THR A 222 -14.29 3.18 -19.19
CA THR A 222 -15.29 3.12 -20.26
C THR A 222 -16.56 3.89 -19.84
N ILE A 223 -17.46 4.19 -20.78
CA ILE A 223 -18.62 5.06 -20.51
C ILE A 223 -19.53 4.47 -19.40
N GLY A 224 -20.00 5.33 -18.49
CA GLY A 224 -21.03 5.03 -17.49
C GLY A 224 -20.56 4.31 -16.24
N GLN A 225 -19.31 4.52 -15.83
CA GLN A 225 -18.72 3.85 -14.68
C GLN A 225 -18.87 4.60 -13.36
N PRO A 226 -18.95 3.87 -12.24
CA PRO A 226 -19.00 4.42 -10.90
C PRO A 226 -17.74 5.22 -10.53
N PRO A 227 -17.86 6.17 -9.59
CA PRO A 227 -16.77 7.04 -9.16
C PRO A 227 -15.62 6.25 -8.52
N VAL A 228 -14.40 6.73 -8.75
CA VAL A 228 -13.18 6.28 -8.07
C VAL A 228 -13.04 6.98 -6.72
N LEU A 229 -12.47 6.30 -5.71
CA LEU A 229 -12.09 6.92 -4.44
C LEU A 229 -10.58 6.76 -4.18
N LEU A 230 -9.89 7.88 -4.00
CA LEU A 230 -8.55 7.95 -3.40
C LEU A 230 -8.69 8.59 -2.01
N ASP A 231 -8.19 7.94 -0.97
CA ASP A 231 -8.33 8.39 0.43
C ASP A 231 -7.04 8.18 1.23
N HIS A 232 -6.47 9.21 1.87
CA HIS A 232 -5.25 9.07 2.67
C HIS A 232 -4.07 8.46 1.87
N CYS A 233 -3.93 8.85 0.61
CA CYS A 233 -2.83 8.39 -0.24
C CYS A 233 -1.74 9.44 -0.35
N THR A 234 -0.49 8.99 -0.47
CA THR A 234 0.65 9.85 -0.80
C THR A 234 1.18 9.45 -2.18
N ILE A 235 1.09 10.37 -3.14
CA ILE A 235 1.42 10.13 -4.55
C ILE A 235 2.51 11.12 -4.98
N VAL A 236 3.76 10.64 -5.02
CA VAL A 236 4.94 11.52 -5.09
C VAL A 236 6.00 11.00 -6.03
N PHE A 237 6.78 11.90 -6.65
CA PHE A 237 7.92 11.52 -7.49
C PHE A 237 7.61 10.58 -8.67
N ASN A 238 6.36 10.52 -9.13
CA ASN A 238 6.01 9.90 -10.41
C ASN A 238 6.20 10.93 -11.53
N ASP A 239 5.98 10.56 -12.79
CA ASP A 239 5.89 11.57 -13.86
C ASP A 239 4.61 12.40 -13.67
N ILE A 240 3.46 11.73 -13.59
CA ILE A 240 2.18 12.35 -13.25
C ILE A 240 1.63 11.72 -11.98
N GLY A 241 1.06 12.51 -11.07
CA GLY A 241 0.45 11.99 -9.85
C GLY A 241 -0.78 11.12 -10.15
N PHE A 242 -1.85 11.74 -10.64
CA PHE A 242 -3.08 11.06 -11.01
C PHE A 242 -3.59 11.55 -12.37
N VAL A 243 -3.75 10.61 -13.32
CA VAL A 243 -4.23 10.91 -14.67
C VAL A 243 -5.58 10.27 -14.96
N PHE A 244 -6.42 11.04 -15.64
CA PHE A 244 -7.68 10.61 -16.23
C PHE A 244 -7.52 10.42 -17.73
N GLU A 245 -7.63 9.18 -18.21
CA GLU A 245 -7.57 8.83 -19.63
C GLU A 245 -8.97 8.46 -20.13
N ASN A 246 -9.44 9.03 -21.23
CA ASN A 246 -10.73 8.67 -21.87
C ASN A 246 -12.01 8.92 -21.03
N VAL A 247 -11.97 9.78 -20.01
CA VAL A 247 -13.17 10.06 -19.20
C VAL A 247 -14.18 10.90 -19.99
N PRO A 248 -15.43 10.44 -20.18
CA PRO A 248 -16.43 11.15 -20.95
C PRO A 248 -17.05 12.33 -20.17
N PRO A 249 -17.37 13.45 -20.84
CA PRO A 249 -17.91 14.65 -20.21
C PRO A 249 -19.23 14.39 -19.45
N LYS A 250 -19.40 15.10 -18.33
CA LYS A 250 -20.63 15.21 -17.49
C LYS A 250 -21.91 15.55 -18.29
N ASN A 251 -21.78 16.04 -19.52
CA ASN A 251 -22.88 16.53 -20.35
C ASN A 251 -23.40 15.52 -21.41
N SER A 252 -22.87 14.30 -21.48
CA SER A 252 -23.58 13.23 -22.21
C SER A 252 -24.87 12.88 -21.45
N SER A 253 -26.00 12.82 -22.14
CA SER A 253 -27.38 12.91 -21.63
C SER A 253 -27.85 11.83 -20.64
N VAL A 254 -26.93 11.09 -20.03
CA VAL A 254 -27.19 9.98 -19.09
C VAL A 254 -26.55 10.19 -17.70
N HIS A 255 -25.63 11.16 -17.53
CA HIS A 255 -24.86 11.32 -16.27
C HIS A 255 -24.88 12.75 -15.72
N THR A 256 -26.08 13.32 -15.53
CA THR A 256 -26.22 14.60 -14.83
C THR A 256 -25.89 14.44 -13.34
N GLY A 257 -24.66 14.77 -12.93
CA GLY A 257 -24.35 15.14 -11.53
C GLY A 257 -23.51 14.17 -10.67
N VAL A 258 -22.72 13.25 -11.25
CA VAL A 258 -21.82 12.38 -10.47
C VAL A 258 -20.37 12.73 -10.79
N ASP A 259 -19.57 12.97 -9.75
CA ASP A 259 -18.12 13.19 -9.91
C ASP A 259 -17.45 11.90 -10.38
N THR A 260 -16.50 12.01 -11.30
CA THR A 260 -15.77 10.88 -11.90
C THR A 260 -14.77 10.24 -10.93
N ALA A 261 -14.29 11.02 -9.96
CA ALA A 261 -13.49 10.55 -8.84
C ALA A 261 -13.65 11.48 -7.63
N THR A 262 -13.47 10.93 -6.44
CA THR A 262 -13.24 11.67 -5.19
C THR A 262 -11.81 11.41 -4.75
N VAL A 263 -11.03 12.48 -4.56
CA VAL A 263 -9.66 12.45 -4.05
C VAL A 263 -9.64 13.21 -2.73
N ARG A 264 -9.47 12.50 -1.62
CA ARG A 264 -9.57 13.13 -0.31
C ARG A 264 -8.45 12.76 0.64
N ASN A 265 -8.06 13.70 1.50
CA ASN A 265 -6.99 13.50 2.47
C ASN A 265 -5.69 13.02 1.80
N CYS A 266 -5.43 13.42 0.55
CA CYS A 266 -4.26 12.93 -0.19
C CYS A 266 -3.16 13.97 -0.25
N ILE A 267 -1.90 13.54 -0.35
CA ILE A 267 -0.80 14.37 -0.83
C ILE A 267 -0.47 13.93 -2.25
N ILE A 268 -0.50 14.87 -3.20
CA ILE A 268 -0.05 14.68 -4.59
C ILE A 268 1.00 15.74 -4.88
N ALA A 269 2.27 15.40 -4.71
CA ALA A 269 3.35 16.37 -4.70
C ALA A 269 4.61 15.90 -5.40
N PHE A 270 5.46 16.84 -5.83
CA PHE A 270 6.78 16.56 -6.38
C PHE A 270 6.81 15.60 -7.58
N ASN A 271 5.72 15.49 -8.33
CA ASN A 271 5.70 14.70 -9.57
C ASN A 271 6.41 15.48 -10.69
N ASN A 272 7.18 14.77 -11.52
CA ASN A 272 8.15 15.33 -12.47
C ASN A 272 7.51 16.08 -13.65
N TYR A 273 6.25 15.80 -13.95
CA TYR A 273 5.47 16.49 -14.96
C TYR A 273 4.25 17.21 -14.39
N GLY A 274 3.39 16.52 -13.63
CA GLY A 274 2.14 17.14 -13.14
C GLY A 274 1.46 16.41 -11.99
N GLY A 275 0.60 17.11 -11.26
CA GLY A 275 -0.18 16.56 -10.15
C GLY A 275 -1.36 15.75 -10.65
N ILE A 276 -2.53 16.39 -10.76
CA ILE A 276 -3.72 15.80 -11.38
C ILE A 276 -3.84 16.28 -12.84
N ALA A 277 -3.91 15.34 -13.77
CA ALA A 277 -4.02 15.61 -15.20
C ALA A 277 -5.30 15.00 -15.78
N ASN A 278 -5.95 15.74 -16.67
CA ASN A 278 -7.00 15.21 -17.52
C ASN A 278 -6.66 15.49 -18.99
N TYR A 279 -6.51 14.43 -19.79
CA TYR A 279 -6.13 14.57 -21.19
C TYR A 279 -7.30 14.89 -22.13
N PHE A 280 -8.54 14.81 -21.67
CA PHE A 280 -9.72 15.19 -22.44
C PHE A 280 -10.37 16.45 -21.85
N ALA A 281 -10.44 17.50 -22.66
CA ALA A 281 -10.75 18.87 -22.26
C ALA A 281 -12.23 19.16 -21.92
N ASP A 282 -13.10 18.15 -21.98
CA ASP A 282 -14.53 18.32 -21.84
C ASP A 282 -15.05 17.73 -20.52
N ASP A 283 -15.45 18.61 -19.60
CA ASP A 283 -16.38 18.43 -18.47
C ASP A 283 -16.22 17.18 -17.56
N ASN A 284 -15.00 16.76 -17.21
CA ASN A 284 -14.81 15.82 -16.10
C ASN A 284 -14.65 16.57 -14.78
N HIS A 285 -15.57 16.28 -13.85
CA HIS A 285 -15.51 16.80 -12.49
C HIS A 285 -14.92 15.69 -11.61
N TYR A 286 -13.73 15.91 -11.07
CA TYR A 286 -13.23 15.17 -9.92
C TYR A 286 -13.35 16.08 -8.69
N ASN A 287 -13.65 15.49 -7.55
CA ASN A 287 -13.87 16.21 -6.30
C ASN A 287 -12.65 16.03 -5.40
N CYS A 288 -11.96 17.13 -5.11
CA CYS A 288 -10.84 17.12 -4.17
C CYS A 288 -11.30 17.65 -2.82
N ILE A 289 -11.03 16.92 -1.74
CA ILE A 289 -11.43 17.31 -0.38
C ILE A 289 -10.25 17.13 0.56
N ASN A 290 -9.81 18.17 1.25
CA ASN A 290 -8.69 18.10 2.19
C ASN A 290 -7.42 17.48 1.56
N THR A 291 -7.11 17.85 0.32
CA THR A 291 -5.99 17.30 -0.45
C THR A 291 -4.90 18.35 -0.65
N ASN A 292 -3.64 17.98 -0.44
CA ASN A 292 -2.49 18.83 -0.72
C ASN A 292 -1.92 18.53 -2.11
N LEU A 293 -1.94 19.52 -3.00
CA LEU A 293 -1.28 19.45 -4.30
C LEU A 293 -0.13 20.46 -4.36
N TYR A 294 1.11 19.98 -4.38
CA TYR A 294 2.28 20.83 -4.17
C TYR A 294 3.47 20.50 -5.08
N SER A 295 4.11 21.55 -5.60
CA SER A 295 5.38 21.48 -6.33
C SER A 295 5.45 20.39 -7.43
N ASN A 296 4.35 20.19 -8.15
CA ASN A 296 4.35 19.38 -9.37
C ASN A 296 4.82 20.24 -10.55
N ALA A 297 5.75 19.73 -11.38
CA ALA A 297 6.62 20.57 -12.21
C ALA A 297 5.91 21.53 -13.18
N ASN A 298 4.95 21.06 -13.98
CA ASN A 298 4.23 21.91 -14.94
C ASN A 298 2.90 22.43 -14.39
N PHE A 299 2.24 21.63 -13.56
CA PHE A 299 0.95 21.97 -12.98
C PHE A 299 0.64 21.08 -11.78
N ASN A 300 -0.03 21.65 -10.78
CA ASN A 300 -0.75 20.86 -9.79
C ASN A 300 -2.05 20.29 -10.39
N TRP A 301 -2.64 20.98 -11.37
CA TRP A 301 -3.90 20.63 -12.03
C TRP A 301 -3.91 21.11 -13.49
N GLN A 302 -4.28 20.22 -14.42
CA GLN A 302 -4.41 20.52 -15.85
C GLN A 302 -5.83 20.28 -16.37
N ASN A 303 -6.30 21.18 -17.25
CA ASN A 303 -7.57 21.10 -18.00
C ASN A 303 -8.85 21.11 -17.13
N ASP A 304 -8.80 21.68 -15.93
CA ASP A 304 -9.99 21.96 -15.15
C ASP A 304 -10.58 23.33 -15.56
N LYS A 305 -11.58 23.29 -16.44
CA LYS A 305 -12.31 24.50 -16.89
C LYS A 305 -13.11 25.14 -15.75
N TYR A 306 -13.35 24.43 -14.65
CA TYR A 306 -14.04 24.91 -13.47
C TYR A 306 -13.08 24.92 -12.28
N TRP A 307 -12.34 26.02 -12.17
CA TRP A 307 -11.55 26.37 -10.98
C TRP A 307 -12.24 25.94 -9.67
N HIS A 308 -11.60 24.97 -8.99
CA HIS A 308 -11.94 24.39 -7.68
C HIS A 308 -13.21 23.52 -7.62
N GLY A 309 -13.11 22.26 -8.02
CA GLY A 309 -14.02 21.20 -7.58
C GLY A 309 -13.93 20.94 -6.06
N ASP A 310 -14.64 21.80 -5.31
CA ASP A 310 -15.11 21.73 -3.90
C ASP A 310 -14.13 21.89 -2.73
N THR A 311 -13.44 23.04 -2.75
CA THR A 311 -13.01 24.03 -1.70
C THR A 311 -12.83 23.70 -0.20
N PHE A 312 -13.15 22.52 0.34
CA PHE A 312 -12.95 22.26 1.76
C PHE A 312 -11.55 21.69 2.03
N GLY A 313 -10.68 22.49 2.65
CA GLY A 313 -9.40 22.03 3.20
C GLY A 313 -8.27 21.76 2.21
N ASN A 314 -8.51 21.84 0.90
CA ASN A 314 -7.46 21.68 -0.11
C ASN A 314 -6.38 22.76 0.04
N VAL A 315 -5.13 22.37 -0.13
CA VAL A 315 -3.98 23.24 0.06
C VAL A 315 -2.95 23.04 -1.04
N SER A 316 -2.08 24.03 -1.21
CA SER A 316 -0.87 23.93 -2.00
C SER A 316 0.28 24.48 -1.18
N SER A 317 0.79 23.66 -0.28
CA SER A 317 1.89 23.99 0.63
C SER A 317 2.87 22.83 0.68
N ASP A 318 4.12 23.12 1.03
CA ASP A 318 5.10 22.05 1.24
C ASP A 318 4.52 21.03 2.24
N PRO A 319 4.44 19.73 1.88
CA PRO A 319 4.05 18.70 2.82
C PRO A 319 4.99 18.61 4.03
N LEU A 320 6.21 19.16 3.95
CA LEU A 320 7.23 19.05 4.99
C LEU A 320 7.47 17.57 5.34
N PHE A 321 7.73 16.77 4.31
CA PHE A 321 8.21 15.40 4.52
C PHE A 321 9.55 15.43 5.23
N CYS A 322 9.80 14.41 6.04
CA CYS A 322 10.97 14.33 6.89
C CYS A 322 12.26 14.13 6.09
N ASP A 323 12.27 13.18 5.14
CA ASP A 323 13.39 13.02 4.23
C ASP A 323 12.97 12.37 2.90
N THR A 324 12.71 13.23 1.91
CA THR A 324 12.36 12.79 0.56
C THR A 324 13.49 12.07 -0.19
N ALA A 325 14.75 12.22 0.23
CA ALA A 325 15.90 11.59 -0.42
C ALA A 325 16.03 10.12 -0.03
N THR A 326 15.65 9.76 1.20
CA THR A 326 15.63 8.38 1.68
C THR A 326 14.27 7.69 1.53
N GLY A 327 13.23 8.44 1.14
CA GLY A 327 11.86 7.94 0.98
C GLY A 327 11.06 7.95 2.29
N ASP A 328 11.53 8.69 3.31
CA ASP A 328 10.75 8.96 4.53
C ASP A 328 9.71 10.06 4.25
N PHE A 329 8.49 9.61 4.00
CA PHE A 329 7.33 10.48 3.77
C PHE A 329 6.46 10.68 5.00
N THR A 330 6.97 10.39 6.21
CA THR A 330 6.36 10.92 7.43
C THR A 330 6.41 12.45 7.43
N LEU A 331 5.56 13.08 8.23
CA LEU A 331 5.43 14.53 8.27
C LEU A 331 6.25 15.14 9.42
N GLN A 332 6.76 16.35 9.21
CA GLN A 332 7.24 17.21 10.30
C GLN A 332 6.05 17.73 11.14
N SER A 333 6.29 18.02 12.42
CA SER A 333 5.25 18.43 13.38
C SER A 333 4.52 19.73 13.00
N ASN A 334 5.21 20.62 12.27
CA ASN A 334 4.67 21.89 11.78
C ASN A 334 4.05 21.80 10.37
N SER A 335 3.96 20.60 9.78
CA SER A 335 3.33 20.40 8.48
C SER A 335 1.86 20.78 8.51
N TYR A 336 1.38 21.52 7.51
CA TYR A 336 -0.07 21.72 7.32
C TYR A 336 -0.80 20.37 7.13
N CYS A 337 -0.11 19.38 6.56
CA CYS A 337 -0.69 18.06 6.35
C CYS A 337 -0.87 17.24 7.64
N ALA A 338 -0.27 17.66 8.76
CA ALA A 338 -0.45 17.00 10.05
C ALA A 338 -1.86 17.22 10.61
N ASP A 339 -2.34 16.26 11.39
CA ASP A 339 -3.57 16.41 12.15
C ASP A 339 -3.45 17.58 13.15
N GLY A 340 -4.48 18.40 13.25
CA GLY A 340 -4.48 19.61 14.09
C GLY A 340 -3.88 20.87 13.45
N ASN A 341 -3.10 20.76 12.37
CA ASN A 341 -2.54 21.91 11.65
C ASN A 341 -3.40 22.38 10.46
N ASN A 342 -4.45 21.63 10.12
CA ASN A 342 -5.39 21.99 9.06
C ASN A 342 -6.86 22.02 9.55
N PRO A 343 -7.76 22.74 8.84
CA PRO A 343 -9.15 22.91 9.26
C PRO A 343 -9.99 21.63 9.31
N SER A 344 -9.56 20.54 8.66
CA SER A 344 -10.28 19.27 8.70
C SER A 344 -10.04 18.48 10.00
N GLY A 345 -8.94 18.77 10.70
CA GLY A 345 -8.50 17.99 11.87
C GLY A 345 -8.10 16.54 11.55
N SER A 346 -7.86 16.22 10.27
CA SER A 346 -7.38 14.91 9.81
C SER A 346 -6.05 15.06 9.09
N THR A 347 -5.20 14.04 9.16
CA THR A 347 -3.96 13.96 8.38
C THR A 347 -4.27 13.99 6.88
N ILE A 348 -3.51 14.79 6.14
CA ILE A 348 -3.51 14.81 4.67
C ILE A 348 -2.31 13.98 4.23
N GLY A 349 -2.54 12.88 3.53
CA GLY A 349 -1.49 11.94 3.11
C GLY A 349 -1.62 10.58 3.78
N LEU A 350 -0.56 9.79 3.64
CA LEU A 350 -0.49 8.41 4.14
C LEU A 350 0.02 8.37 5.59
N TYR A 351 1.12 9.07 5.83
CA TYR A 351 1.84 9.01 7.09
C TYR A 351 1.54 10.23 7.94
N ASP A 352 1.42 10.00 9.24
CA ASP A 352 1.29 11.06 10.24
C ASP A 352 2.65 11.73 10.50
N VAL A 353 2.67 12.63 11.49
CA VAL A 353 3.91 13.21 12.02
C VAL A 353 4.79 12.09 12.57
N GLY A 354 6.06 12.02 12.15
CA GLY A 354 6.91 10.91 12.58
C GLY A 354 8.32 10.81 12.01
N CYS A 355 8.98 11.93 11.69
CA CYS A 355 10.33 11.94 11.10
C CYS A 355 11.29 10.93 11.74
N ALA A 356 11.63 9.89 10.97
CA ALA A 356 12.55 8.84 11.36
C ALA A 356 13.95 9.14 10.80
N GLY A 357 14.45 10.35 11.08
CA GLY A 357 15.74 10.86 10.64
C GLY A 357 16.38 11.66 11.75
N GLY A 358 16.91 10.95 12.76
CA GLY A 358 17.72 11.51 13.84
C GLY A 358 17.02 12.62 14.60
N CYS A 359 16.01 12.27 15.38
CA CYS A 359 15.51 13.06 16.51
C CYS A 359 16.63 13.85 17.21
N CYS A 360 17.79 13.20 17.38
CA CYS A 360 19.02 13.78 17.88
C CYS A 360 20.01 13.94 16.70
N ILE A 361 20.44 15.18 16.42
CA ILE A 361 21.51 15.49 15.46
C ILE A 361 22.76 15.92 16.25
N GLY A 362 23.94 15.45 15.85
CA GLY A 362 25.19 15.85 16.51
C GLY A 362 25.30 15.37 17.96
N ASN A 363 25.09 16.26 18.92
CA ASN A 363 25.08 15.96 20.35
C ASN A 363 23.68 16.23 20.92
N ARG A 364 23.30 15.47 21.93
CA ARG A 364 22.04 15.67 22.66
C ARG A 364 21.94 17.08 23.26
N GLY A 365 20.73 17.47 23.63
CA GLY A 365 20.49 18.66 24.45
C GLY A 365 19.81 19.83 23.74
N ASN A 366 19.28 19.66 22.52
CA ASN A 366 18.48 20.65 21.79
C ASN A 366 16.96 20.44 22.02
N LEU A 367 16.52 20.53 23.26
CA LEU A 367 15.16 20.16 23.66
C LEU A 367 14.06 21.10 23.16
N ASP A 368 14.39 22.32 22.76
CA ASP A 368 13.43 23.28 22.21
C ASP A 368 13.36 23.30 20.68
N GLY A 369 14.18 22.47 20.01
CA GLY A 369 14.18 22.30 18.57
C GLY A 369 14.79 23.48 17.81
N ASP A 370 15.82 24.13 18.36
CA ASP A 370 16.59 25.17 17.68
C ASP A 370 17.17 24.61 16.36
N PRO A 371 16.85 25.21 15.19
CA PRO A 371 17.39 24.78 13.90
C PRO A 371 18.92 24.90 13.78
N ASP A 372 19.58 25.69 14.62
CA ASP A 372 21.05 25.81 14.66
C ASP A 372 21.72 24.77 15.57
N ASP A 373 20.95 23.89 16.21
CA ASP A 373 21.43 22.80 17.08
C ASP A 373 22.29 23.30 18.26
N GLN A 374 21.88 24.41 18.86
CA GLN A 374 22.58 25.02 20.00
C GLN A 374 22.00 24.52 21.31
N VAL A 375 22.90 24.08 22.20
CA VAL A 375 22.55 23.71 23.58
C VAL A 375 22.71 24.91 24.49
N ASP A 376 21.61 25.54 24.90
CA ASP A 376 21.54 26.74 25.71
C ASP A 376 20.46 26.73 26.83
N ILE A 377 20.22 27.88 27.45
CA ILE A 377 19.31 27.98 28.59
C ILE A 377 17.85 27.63 28.24
N ALA A 378 17.43 27.78 26.99
CA ALA A 378 16.10 27.43 26.53
C ALA A 378 15.85 25.93 26.64
N ASP A 379 16.84 25.10 26.32
CA ASP A 379 16.80 23.65 26.48
C ASP A 379 16.65 23.22 27.93
N LEU A 380 17.41 23.86 28.83
CA LEU A 380 17.30 23.58 30.26
C LEU A 380 15.91 23.98 30.79
N VAL A 381 15.36 25.10 30.34
CA VAL A 381 14.00 25.53 30.70
C VAL A 381 12.98 24.52 30.17
N TRP A 382 13.13 24.04 28.95
CA TRP A 382 12.25 23.04 28.36
C TRP A 382 12.29 21.73 29.14
N LEU A 383 13.48 21.20 29.40
CA LEU A 383 13.69 19.96 30.16
C LEU A 383 13.06 20.05 31.56
N VAL A 384 13.32 21.13 32.30
CA VAL A 384 12.72 21.35 33.63
C VAL A 384 11.19 21.43 33.54
N THR A 385 10.65 22.10 32.52
CA THR A 385 9.20 22.27 32.34
C THR A 385 8.52 20.94 32.01
N TYR A 386 9.13 20.14 31.15
CA TYR A 386 8.68 18.80 30.82
C TYR A 386 8.72 17.89 32.06
N THR A 387 9.84 17.83 32.78
CA THR A 387 10.03 16.93 33.92
C THR A 387 9.17 17.29 35.14
N PHE A 388 8.98 18.59 35.43
CA PHE A 388 8.39 19.02 36.71
C PHE A 388 7.13 19.87 36.61
N ALA A 389 6.79 20.40 35.43
CA ALA A 389 5.68 21.35 35.28
C ALA A 389 4.60 20.89 34.30
N SER A 390 4.59 19.61 33.91
CA SER A 390 3.66 19.04 32.93
C SER A 390 3.65 19.81 31.60
N GLY A 391 4.82 20.28 31.17
CA GLY A 391 5.03 20.86 29.84
C GLY A 391 4.86 19.83 28.72
N PRO A 392 4.82 20.28 27.46
CA PRO A 392 4.84 19.38 26.31
C PRO A 392 6.10 18.50 26.34
N ALA A 393 5.99 17.29 25.81
CA ALA A 393 7.17 16.47 25.55
C ALA A 393 8.06 17.16 24.51
N PRO A 394 9.40 17.07 24.62
CA PRO A 394 10.29 17.47 23.55
C PRO A 394 9.93 16.76 22.24
N ASP A 395 10.06 17.48 21.13
CA ASP A 395 9.92 16.89 19.79
C ASP A 395 10.91 15.73 19.61
N CYS A 396 12.05 15.82 20.31
CA CYS A 396 12.97 14.72 20.49
C CYS A 396 13.22 14.28 21.93
N ILE A 397 12.74 13.10 22.33
CA ILE A 397 12.98 12.58 23.69
C ILE A 397 14.40 12.06 23.89
N GLU A 398 15.07 11.58 22.83
CA GLU A 398 16.46 11.15 22.89
C GLU A 398 17.41 12.31 23.25
N GLU A 399 17.11 13.55 22.85
CA GLU A 399 17.91 14.72 23.22
C GLU A 399 17.82 15.09 24.70
N ALA A 400 16.82 14.57 25.40
CA ALA A 400 16.64 14.81 26.83
C ALA A 400 17.55 13.95 27.73
N ASP A 401 18.03 12.80 27.25
CA ASP A 401 19.01 11.93 27.95
C ASP A 401 20.44 12.42 27.67
N VAL A 402 20.72 13.64 28.13
CA VAL A 402 21.90 14.45 27.80
C VAL A 402 23.21 13.75 28.18
N ASP A 403 23.19 12.89 29.20
CA ASP A 403 24.38 12.14 29.62
C ASP A 403 24.55 10.78 28.90
N GLY A 404 23.56 10.38 28.10
CA GLY A 404 23.57 9.20 27.25
C GLY A 404 23.48 7.88 28.01
N ASN A 405 22.96 7.89 29.24
CA ASN A 405 22.88 6.72 30.10
C ASN A 405 21.63 5.85 29.86
N THR A 406 20.77 6.23 28.92
CA THR A 406 19.49 5.58 28.53
C THR A 406 18.32 5.78 29.49
N LEU A 407 18.47 6.64 30.50
CA LEU A 407 17.44 6.98 31.47
C LEU A 407 17.27 8.50 31.55
N LEU A 408 16.09 8.98 31.19
CA LEU A 408 15.72 10.37 31.41
C LEU A 408 15.38 10.62 32.89
N ASP A 409 16.25 11.33 33.61
CA ASP A 409 16.04 11.65 35.02
C ASP A 409 16.61 13.03 35.44
N ILE A 410 16.66 13.29 36.75
CA ILE A 410 17.21 14.55 37.31
C ILE A 410 18.70 14.73 36.97
N GLY A 411 19.41 13.64 36.69
CA GLY A 411 20.80 13.60 36.27
C GLY A 411 21.03 14.39 34.99
N ASP A 412 20.13 14.32 34.01
CA ASP A 412 20.23 15.08 32.75
C ASP A 412 20.12 16.58 32.95
N ILE A 413 19.24 17.01 33.86
CA ILE A 413 19.11 18.41 34.26
C ILE A 413 20.40 18.89 34.93
N VAL A 414 20.96 18.09 35.85
CA VAL A 414 22.24 18.40 36.49
C VAL A 414 23.37 18.44 35.47
N TYR A 415 23.32 17.59 34.43
CA TYR A 415 24.29 17.57 33.35
C TYR A 415 24.28 18.87 32.55
N LEU A 416 23.12 19.32 32.05
CA LEU A 416 23.01 20.59 31.32
C LEU A 416 23.46 21.79 32.16
N VAL A 417 23.07 21.85 33.44
CA VAL A 417 23.53 22.91 34.36
C VAL A 417 25.05 22.91 34.48
N ASN A 418 25.68 21.74 34.60
CA ASN A 418 27.13 21.64 34.72
C ASN A 418 27.85 22.02 33.42
N TYR A 419 27.34 21.57 32.28
CA TYR A 419 27.85 21.93 30.96
C TYR A 419 27.81 23.45 30.75
N MET A 420 26.65 24.09 30.98
CA MET A 420 26.44 25.51 30.70
C MET A 420 27.17 26.44 31.68
N PHE A 421 27.18 26.09 32.98
CA PHE A 421 27.59 27.05 34.03
C PHE A 421 28.87 26.67 34.77
N ASN A 422 29.25 25.39 34.77
CA ASN A 422 30.37 24.90 35.59
C ASN A 422 31.53 24.32 34.77
N GLY A 423 31.51 24.45 33.44
CA GLY A 423 32.56 23.93 32.55
C GLY A 423 32.59 22.40 32.48
N GLY A 424 31.42 21.77 32.61
CA GLY A 424 31.23 20.33 32.45
C GLY A 424 31.46 19.85 31.00
N PRO A 425 31.49 18.52 30.78
CA PRO A 425 31.62 17.94 29.45
C PRO A 425 30.44 18.33 28.54
N GLN A 426 30.67 18.30 27.21
CA GLN A 426 29.60 18.42 26.21
C GLN A 426 28.60 17.26 26.35
N PRO A 427 27.31 17.49 26.02
CA PRO A 427 26.32 16.43 25.93
C PRO A 427 26.76 15.23 25.09
N ALA A 428 26.23 14.06 25.43
CA ALA A 428 26.56 12.83 24.75
C ALA A 428 26.21 12.90 23.25
N PRO A 429 27.00 12.26 22.37
CA PRO A 429 26.68 12.21 20.95
C PRO A 429 25.40 11.41 20.72
N CYS A 430 24.69 11.75 19.66
CA CYS A 430 23.55 10.98 19.19
C CYS A 430 24.01 9.59 18.71
N LEU A 431 23.19 8.56 18.95
CA LEU A 431 23.47 7.20 18.47
C LEU A 431 22.93 7.07 17.03
N ASN A 432 23.82 6.74 16.08
CA ASN A 432 23.46 6.47 14.68
C ASN A 432 22.81 5.09 14.50
#